data_AF-A0AB34JB68-F1
#
_entry.id   AF-A0AB34JB68-F1
#
_cell.length_a   1.000
_cell.length_b   1.000
_cell.length_c   1.000
_cell.angle_alpha   90.00
_cell.angle_beta   90.00
_cell.angle_gamma   90.00
#
_symmetry.space_group_name_H-M   'P 1'
#
loop_
_entity.id
_entity.type
_entity.pdbx_description
1 polymer ?
#
loop_
_entity_poly.entity_id
_entity_poly.type
_entity_poly.pdbx_seq_one_letter_code
_entity_poly.pdbx_strand_id
1 'polypeptide(L)'
;MLHSAASTTLVVVIGSQRGGEQVWQSMITHLIQPLRADLAVLASFDQSHELLLQHAQHIWRVGEYRDWGVLITELVGAGWQANVTLTDNLWGGVHVAEKQNGKVVLKELAGSGAILLALRLLVLRFLDNLHGHSYTQADHVCSEILNSCVQSHPNRSQELRDCLWLL
;
A
#
# COMPACT_ATOMS: atom_id res chain seq x y z
N MET A 1 -32.43 4.79 18.72
CA MET A 1 -31.26 4.25 18.00
C MET A 1 -31.10 5.04 16.72
N LEU A 2 -30.20 6.02 16.70
CA LEU A 2 -29.86 6.75 15.48
C LEU A 2 -29.09 5.77 14.59
N HIS A 3 -29.64 5.46 13.41
CA HIS A 3 -28.84 4.85 12.36
C HIS A 3 -27.76 5.88 12.01
N SER A 4 -26.52 5.62 12.43
CA SER A 4 -25.37 6.34 11.88
C SER A 4 -25.45 6.17 10.38
N ALA A 5 -25.64 7.26 9.64
CA ALA A 5 -25.54 7.20 8.19
C ALA A 5 -24.16 6.59 7.86
N ALA A 6 -24.14 5.57 7.01
CA ALA A 6 -22.90 4.92 6.62
C ALA A 6 -21.94 5.97 6.06
N SER A 7 -20.70 5.98 6.55
CA SER A 7 -19.67 6.88 6.02
C SER A 7 -19.46 6.57 4.54
N THR A 8 -19.34 7.62 3.73
CA THR A 8 -19.04 7.51 2.29
C THR A 8 -17.53 7.57 2.01
N THR A 9 -16.71 7.83 3.04
CA THR A 9 -15.29 8.10 2.90
C THR A 9 -14.49 7.21 3.83
N LEU A 10 -13.47 6.55 3.30
CA LEU A 10 -12.49 5.78 4.07
C LEU A 10 -11.11 6.39 3.89
N VAL A 11 -10.46 6.71 4.99
CA VAL A 11 -9.05 7.10 5.02
C VAL A 11 -8.22 5.92 5.47
N VAL A 12 -7.23 5.53 4.67
CA VAL A 12 -6.33 4.40 4.97
C VAL A 12 -4.94 4.92 5.29
N VAL A 13 -4.47 4.68 6.52
CA VAL A 13 -3.09 4.94 6.92
C VAL A 13 -2.28 3.66 6.73
N ILE A 14 -1.22 3.73 5.91
CA ILE A 14 -0.42 2.57 5.51
C ILE A 14 1.02 2.74 5.98
N GLY A 15 1.60 1.66 6.52
CA GLY A 15 3.03 1.54 6.82
C GLY A 15 3.42 1.97 8.24
N SER A 16 4.71 2.23 8.43
CA SER A 16 5.26 2.60 9.74
C SER A 16 4.74 3.98 10.16
N GLN A 17 4.06 4.07 11.31
CA GLN A 17 3.43 5.30 11.80
C GLN A 17 4.45 6.21 12.49
N ARG A 18 5.43 6.71 11.72
CA ARG A 18 6.55 7.54 12.20
C ARG A 18 6.17 8.97 12.58
N GLY A 19 4.92 9.37 12.31
CA GLY A 19 4.37 10.64 12.79
C GLY A 19 4.27 10.65 14.31
N GLY A 20 4.57 11.79 14.92
CA GLY A 20 4.27 12.01 16.33
C GLY A 20 2.78 12.22 16.57
N GLU A 21 2.37 12.16 17.85
CA GLU A 21 0.97 12.33 18.27
C GLU A 21 0.30 13.58 17.68
N GLN A 22 1.03 14.70 17.59
CA GLN A 22 0.51 15.95 17.01
C GLN A 22 0.09 15.82 15.54
N VAL A 23 0.82 15.03 14.74
CA VAL A 23 0.50 14.78 13.32
C VAL A 23 -0.81 14.01 13.23
N TRP A 24 -0.94 12.94 14.03
CA TRP A 24 -2.12 12.09 14.05
C TRP A 24 -3.33 12.85 14.60
N GLN A 25 -3.17 13.62 15.68
CA GLN A 25 -4.22 14.47 16.20
C GLN A 25 -4.69 15.49 15.17
N SER A 26 -3.77 16.10 14.43
CA SER A 26 -4.12 17.03 13.34
C SER A 26 -4.92 16.33 12.25
N MET A 27 -4.53 15.12 11.83
CA MET A 27 -5.28 14.32 10.86
C MET A 27 -6.68 13.96 11.36
N ILE A 28 -6.83 13.54 12.62
CA ILE A 28 -8.14 13.26 13.21
C ILE A 28 -9.02 14.52 13.18
N THR A 29 -8.51 15.65 13.66
CA THR A 29 -9.26 16.91 13.80
C THR A 29 -9.63 17.54 12.44
N HIS A 30 -8.73 17.49 11.46
CA HIS A 30 -8.88 18.26 10.22
C HIS A 30 -9.24 17.42 8.99
N LEU A 31 -9.10 16.10 9.04
CA LEU A 31 -9.43 15.19 7.94
C LEU A 31 -10.55 14.22 8.33
N ILE A 32 -10.34 13.42 9.38
CA ILE A 32 -11.28 12.34 9.72
C ILE A 32 -12.62 12.89 10.22
N GLN A 33 -12.60 13.77 11.23
CA GLN A 33 -13.83 14.31 11.82
C GLN A 33 -14.67 15.15 10.85
N PRO A 34 -14.11 16.10 10.08
CA PRO A 34 -14.92 16.93 9.18
C PRO A 34 -15.57 16.13 8.05
N LEU A 35 -14.87 15.10 7.54
CA LEU A 35 -15.40 14.21 6.50
C LEU A 35 -16.31 13.12 7.05
N ARG A 36 -16.40 12.98 8.38
CA ARG A 36 -17.01 11.82 9.05
C ARG A 36 -16.48 10.50 8.48
N ALA A 37 -15.19 10.48 8.14
CA ALA A 37 -14.58 9.36 7.44
C ALA A 37 -14.38 8.18 8.39
N ASP A 38 -14.51 6.97 7.85
CA ASP A 38 -13.94 5.79 8.49
C ASP A 38 -12.41 5.87 8.38
N LEU A 39 -11.71 5.32 9.36
CA LEU A 39 -10.28 5.21 9.44
C LEU A 39 -9.89 3.72 9.43
N ALA A 40 -9.12 3.34 8.41
CA ALA A 40 -8.41 2.07 8.37
C ALA A 40 -6.92 2.29 8.64
N VAL A 41 -6.32 1.36 9.36
CA VAL A 41 -4.89 1.35 9.68
C VAL A 41 -4.29 0.04 9.21
N LEU A 42 -3.41 0.10 8.20
CA LEU A 42 -2.58 -1.03 7.75
C LEU A 42 -1.15 -0.84 8.26
N ALA A 43 -0.77 -1.61 9.29
CA ALA A 43 0.54 -1.50 9.90
C ALA A 43 1.08 -2.85 10.36
N SER A 44 2.41 -2.93 10.49
CA SER A 44 3.09 -4.04 11.15
C SER A 44 2.62 -4.19 12.60
N PHE A 45 2.67 -5.41 13.14
CA PHE A 45 2.08 -5.75 14.44
C PHE A 45 2.61 -4.90 15.61
N ASP A 46 3.82 -4.39 15.48
CA ASP A 46 4.59 -3.63 16.48
C ASP A 46 4.64 -2.11 16.22
N GLN A 47 4.05 -1.62 15.12
CA GLN A 47 4.27 -0.24 14.64
C GLN A 47 2.99 0.60 14.57
N SER A 48 2.06 0.40 15.51
CA SER A 48 0.84 1.21 15.57
C SER A 48 0.81 2.16 16.76
N HIS A 49 0.54 3.42 16.46
CA HIS A 49 0.28 4.50 17.40
C HIS A 49 -1.09 4.32 18.03
N GLU A 50 -1.15 4.39 19.36
CA GLU A 50 -2.37 4.14 20.13
C GLU A 50 -3.53 5.05 19.70
N LEU A 51 -3.26 6.35 19.51
CA LEU A 51 -4.26 7.31 19.04
C LEU A 51 -4.95 6.89 17.73
N LEU A 52 -4.20 6.35 16.76
CA LEU A 52 -4.77 5.89 15.50
C LEU A 52 -5.63 4.64 15.71
N LEU A 53 -5.16 3.70 16.54
CA LEU A 53 -5.94 2.49 16.86
C LEU A 53 -7.23 2.79 17.60
N GLN A 54 -7.25 3.79 18.48
CA GLN A 54 -8.45 4.22 19.20
C GLN A 54 -9.53 4.79 18.27
N HIS A 55 -9.13 5.37 17.13
CA HIS A 55 -10.05 5.99 16.17
C HIS A 55 -10.34 5.11 14.95
N ALA A 56 -9.58 4.03 14.74
CA ALA A 56 -9.71 3.16 13.58
C ALA A 56 -10.91 2.22 13.71
N GLN A 57 -11.76 2.19 12.69
CA GLN A 57 -12.83 1.21 12.53
C GLN A 57 -12.29 -0.09 11.95
N HIS A 58 -11.19 -0.02 11.20
CA HIS A 58 -10.54 -1.17 10.58
C HIS A 58 -9.06 -1.21 10.92
N ILE A 59 -8.61 -2.33 11.48
CA ILE A 59 -7.20 -2.55 11.81
C ILE A 59 -6.73 -3.75 10.99
N TRP A 60 -5.85 -3.47 10.04
CA TRP A 60 -5.23 -4.47 9.18
C TRP A 60 -3.78 -4.65 9.56
N ARG A 61 -3.35 -5.90 9.61
CA ARG A 61 -2.00 -6.29 10.03
C ARG A 61 -1.29 -6.99 8.89
N VAL A 62 -0.03 -6.64 8.71
CA VAL A 62 0.87 -7.26 7.75
C VAL A 62 2.19 -7.59 8.46
N GLY A 63 2.76 -8.76 8.16
CA GLY A 63 4.08 -9.11 8.66
C GLY A 63 5.18 -8.35 7.92
N GLU A 64 6.36 -8.24 8.53
CA GLU A 64 7.54 -7.78 7.80
C GLU A 64 8.08 -8.91 6.93
N TYR A 65 8.28 -8.62 5.65
CA TYR A 65 8.81 -9.58 4.68
C TYR A 65 10.29 -9.31 4.44
N ARG A 66 11.08 -10.39 4.45
CA ARG A 66 12.47 -10.32 3.97
C ARG A 66 12.51 -10.01 2.47
N ASP A 67 11.56 -10.57 1.71
CA ASP A 67 11.40 -10.31 0.29
C ASP A 67 9.93 -9.97 0.01
N TRP A 68 9.66 -8.69 -0.16
CA TRP A 68 8.33 -8.17 -0.49
C TRP A 68 7.85 -8.63 -1.87
N GLY A 69 8.76 -9.07 -2.75
CA GLY A 69 8.42 -9.69 -4.03
C GLY A 69 7.68 -11.02 -3.87
N VAL A 70 7.86 -11.72 -2.74
CA VAL A 70 7.08 -12.91 -2.40
C VAL A 70 5.62 -12.54 -2.14
N LEU A 71 5.37 -11.53 -1.31
CA LEU A 71 4.00 -11.05 -1.06
C LEU A 71 3.32 -10.56 -2.34
N ILE A 72 4.03 -9.80 -3.19
CA ILE A 72 3.46 -9.39 -4.50
C ILE A 72 3.09 -10.62 -5.34
N THR A 73 3.94 -11.65 -5.36
CA THR A 73 3.67 -12.90 -6.06
C THR A 73 2.42 -13.62 -5.52
N GLU A 74 2.20 -13.60 -4.20
CA GLU A 74 0.99 -14.16 -3.58
C GLU A 74 -0.27 -13.37 -3.93
N LEU A 75 -0.16 -12.06 -4.13
CA LEU A 75 -1.28 -11.16 -4.39
C LEU A 75 -1.71 -11.14 -5.86
N VAL A 76 -0.75 -11.10 -6.80
CA VAL A 76 -1.03 -10.94 -8.24
C VAL A 76 -0.50 -12.07 -9.12
N GLY A 77 0.10 -13.09 -8.51
CA GLY A 77 0.64 -14.25 -9.21
C GLY A 77 2.12 -14.14 -9.59
N ALA A 78 2.70 -15.28 -9.96
CA ALA A 78 4.08 -15.36 -10.41
C ALA A 78 4.28 -14.66 -11.76
N GLY A 79 5.47 -14.11 -11.98
CA GLY A 79 5.84 -13.45 -13.24
C GLY A 79 5.47 -11.97 -13.32
N TRP A 80 4.96 -11.36 -12.25
CA TRP A 80 4.72 -9.91 -12.20
C TRP A 80 5.97 -9.08 -12.51
N GLN A 81 7.15 -9.60 -12.20
CA GLN A 81 8.44 -8.98 -12.51
C GLN A 81 8.66 -8.78 -14.01
N ALA A 82 8.01 -9.56 -14.87
CA ALA A 82 8.10 -9.40 -16.32
C ALA A 82 7.35 -8.14 -16.82
N ASN A 83 6.46 -7.58 -16.00
CA ASN A 83 5.66 -6.40 -16.33
C ASN A 83 6.24 -5.10 -15.75
N VAL A 84 7.38 -5.17 -15.07
CA VAL A 84 8.04 -4.00 -14.46
C VAL A 84 9.54 -4.02 -14.72
N THR A 85 10.16 -2.84 -14.73
CA THR A 85 11.62 -2.73 -14.78
C THR A 85 12.16 -2.68 -13.36
N LEU A 86 12.76 -3.79 -12.90
CA LEU A 86 13.42 -3.87 -11.60
C LEU A 86 14.75 -3.12 -11.62
N THR A 87 14.74 -1.87 -11.15
CA THR A 87 15.94 -1.05 -10.98
C THR A 87 16.27 -0.82 -9.52
N ASP A 88 17.56 -0.63 -9.26
CA ASP A 88 18.05 -0.15 -7.96
C ASP A 88 17.41 1.22 -7.63
N ASN A 89 17.27 1.52 -6.34
CA ASN A 89 16.62 2.72 -5.77
C ASN A 89 15.10 2.83 -5.91
N LEU A 90 14.46 2.00 -6.75
CA LEU A 90 13.00 1.98 -6.90
C LEU A 90 12.39 0.77 -6.19
N TRP A 91 12.88 -0.43 -6.47
CA TRP A 91 12.22 -1.70 -6.09
C TRP A 91 12.74 -2.32 -4.80
N GLY A 92 13.14 -1.49 -3.84
CA GLY A 92 13.67 -2.02 -2.58
C GLY A 92 12.68 -2.89 -1.83
N GLY A 93 13.24 -3.87 -1.10
CA GLY A 93 12.51 -4.99 -0.52
C GLY A 93 12.38 -6.20 -1.44
N VAL A 94 12.83 -6.14 -2.71
CA VAL A 94 12.89 -7.30 -3.63
C VAL A 94 14.30 -7.87 -3.70
N HIS A 95 14.41 -9.19 -3.65
CA HIS A 95 15.68 -9.88 -3.90
C HIS A 95 15.77 -10.35 -5.36
N VAL A 96 16.87 -10.02 -6.03
CA VAL A 96 17.18 -10.46 -7.39
C VAL A 96 18.41 -11.36 -7.40
N ALA A 97 18.41 -12.37 -8.26
CA ALA A 97 19.57 -13.22 -8.47
C ALA A 97 20.59 -12.52 -9.39
N GLU A 98 21.80 -12.30 -8.89
CA GLU A 98 22.92 -11.73 -9.62
C GLU A 98 24.07 -12.72 -9.70
N LYS A 99 24.80 -12.75 -10.83
CA LYS A 99 26.04 -13.54 -10.95
C LYS A 99 27.23 -12.72 -10.50
N GLN A 100 27.90 -13.17 -9.45
CA GLN A 100 29.14 -12.58 -8.94
C GLN A 100 30.24 -13.66 -8.92
N ASN A 101 31.33 -13.43 -9.66
CA ASN A 101 32.46 -14.37 -9.76
C ASN A 101 32.04 -15.82 -10.10
N GLY A 102 31.07 -15.97 -11.01
CA GLY A 102 30.54 -17.28 -11.43
C GLY A 102 29.57 -17.94 -10.44
N LYS A 103 29.27 -17.32 -9.29
CA LYS A 103 28.27 -17.79 -8.32
C LYS A 103 27.01 -16.93 -8.40
N VAL A 104 25.85 -17.54 -8.16
CA VAL A 104 24.58 -16.80 -8.01
C VAL A 104 24.47 -16.31 -6.57
N VAL A 105 24.26 -15.01 -6.40
CA VAL A 105 24.06 -14.34 -5.12
C VAL A 105 22.72 -13.61 -5.17
N LEU A 106 21.98 -13.61 -4.07
CA LEU A 106 20.78 -12.79 -3.94
C LEU A 106 21.17 -11.39 -3.51
N LYS A 107 20.87 -10.40 -4.34
CA LYS A 107 21.03 -8.98 -4.06
C LYS A 107 19.66 -8.40 -3.73
N GLU A 108 19.53 -7.77 -2.57
CA GLU A 108 18.37 -6.92 -2.26
C GLU A 108 18.52 -5.59 -3.00
N LEU A 109 17.46 -5.15 -3.68
CA LEU A 109 17.42 -3.84 -4.33
C LEU A 109 17.24 -2.73 -3.29
N ALA A 110 17.72 -1.52 -3.59
CA ALA A 110 17.46 -0.34 -2.77
C ALA A 110 16.10 0.32 -3.12
N GLY A 111 15.55 1.10 -2.17
CA GLY A 111 14.29 1.84 -2.33
C GLY A 111 13.13 1.27 -1.50
N SER A 112 11.90 1.65 -1.84
CA SER A 112 10.69 1.23 -1.11
C SER A 112 9.51 0.85 -2.00
N GLY A 113 9.69 0.85 -3.32
CA GLY A 113 8.61 0.68 -4.29
C GLY A 113 7.92 -0.68 -4.21
N ALA A 114 8.65 -1.76 -3.93
CA ALA A 114 8.02 -3.07 -3.75
C ALA A 114 7.18 -3.14 -2.48
N ILE A 115 7.69 -2.56 -1.39
CA ILE A 115 6.96 -2.44 -0.11
C ILE A 115 5.66 -1.68 -0.33
N LEU A 116 5.74 -0.50 -0.96
CA LEU A 116 4.58 0.35 -1.23
C LEU A 116 3.57 -0.34 -2.16
N LEU A 117 4.05 -1.00 -3.23
CA LEU A 117 3.18 -1.74 -4.14
C LEU A 117 2.46 -2.88 -3.39
N ALA A 118 3.18 -3.68 -2.61
CA ALA A 118 2.61 -4.78 -1.85
C ALA A 118 1.55 -4.30 -0.85
N LEU A 119 1.83 -3.22 -0.11
CA LEU A 119 0.87 -2.65 0.84
C LEU A 119 -0.37 -2.09 0.14
N ARG A 120 -0.23 -1.47 -1.04
CA ARG A 120 -1.37 -0.99 -1.83
C ARG A 120 -2.23 -2.14 -2.35
N LEU A 121 -1.61 -3.21 -2.86
CA LEU A 121 -2.32 -4.42 -3.27
C LEU A 121 -3.05 -5.08 -2.08
N LEU A 122 -2.45 -5.07 -0.89
CA LEU A 122 -3.12 -5.53 0.33
C LEU A 122 -4.35 -4.68 0.67
N VAL A 123 -4.24 -3.35 0.57
CA VAL A 123 -5.39 -2.46 0.80
C VAL A 123 -6.52 -2.81 -0.15
N LEU A 124 -6.26 -2.96 -1.46
CA LEU A 124 -7.30 -3.36 -2.42
C LEU A 124 -7.97 -4.68 -2.00
N ARG A 125 -7.18 -5.68 -1.61
CA ARG A 125 -7.71 -6.95 -1.12
C ARG A 125 -8.56 -6.79 0.16
N PHE A 126 -8.18 -5.90 1.07
CA PHE A 126 -9.00 -5.63 2.25
C PHE A 126 -10.29 -4.89 1.91
N LEU A 127 -10.24 -3.94 0.98
CA LEU A 127 -11.42 -3.22 0.49
C LEU A 127 -12.43 -4.17 -0.15
N ASP A 128 -11.98 -5.15 -0.95
CA ASP A 128 -12.85 -6.17 -1.55
C ASP A 128 -13.62 -7.01 -0.51
N ASN A 129 -13.10 -7.08 0.72
CA ASN A 129 -13.70 -7.81 1.84
C ASN A 129 -14.54 -6.91 2.78
N LEU A 130 -14.63 -5.61 2.53
CA LEU A 130 -15.50 -4.72 3.30
C LEU A 130 -16.96 -4.85 2.84
N HIS A 131 -17.70 -5.73 3.50
CA HIS A 131 -19.14 -5.89 3.24
C HIS A 131 -19.96 -4.73 3.81
N GLY A 132 -20.95 -4.26 3.06
CA GLY A 132 -21.92 -3.26 3.54
C GLY A 132 -21.49 -1.81 3.42
N HIS A 133 -20.33 -1.54 2.82
CA HIS A 133 -19.85 -0.18 2.55
C HIS A 133 -19.77 0.06 1.03
N SER A 134 -20.13 1.26 0.59
CA SER A 134 -19.92 1.71 -0.78
C SER A 134 -19.02 2.94 -0.74
N TYR A 135 -17.73 2.74 -0.96
CA TYR A 135 -16.78 3.84 -1.08
C TYR A 135 -16.70 4.25 -2.55
N THR A 136 -16.98 5.53 -2.84
CA THR A 136 -17.19 6.02 -4.22
C THR A 136 -15.88 6.38 -4.93
N GLN A 137 -14.82 6.67 -4.17
CA GLN A 137 -13.56 7.18 -4.70
C GLN A 137 -12.39 6.83 -3.77
N ALA A 138 -11.24 6.48 -4.36
CA ALA A 138 -9.99 6.31 -3.64
C ALA A 138 -9.00 7.39 -4.09
N ASP A 139 -8.60 8.26 -3.16
CA ASP A 139 -7.60 9.31 -3.40
C ASP A 139 -6.30 8.95 -2.68
N HIS A 140 -5.22 8.73 -3.43
CA HIS A 140 -3.90 8.41 -2.87
C HIS A 140 -3.07 9.70 -2.70
N VAL A 141 -2.74 10.06 -1.46
CA VAL A 141 -2.03 11.33 -1.17
C VAL A 141 -0.50 11.21 -1.14
N CYS A 142 0.09 10.01 -1.25
CA CYS A 142 1.54 9.84 -1.04
C CYS A 142 2.24 8.77 -1.91
N SER A 143 2.16 8.83 -3.25
CA SER A 143 3.30 8.28 -4.02
C SER A 143 3.57 9.03 -5.32
N GLU A 144 4.64 9.81 -5.34
CA GLU A 144 5.25 10.35 -6.56
C GLU A 144 5.96 9.25 -7.38
N ILE A 145 6.01 8.02 -6.89
CA ILE A 145 6.88 6.95 -7.38
C ILE A 145 6.40 6.33 -8.70
N LEU A 146 5.09 6.32 -8.99
CA LEU A 146 4.55 5.57 -10.14
C LEU A 146 4.48 6.34 -11.46
N ASN A 147 4.60 7.67 -11.44
CA ASN A 147 4.63 8.47 -12.67
C ASN A 147 5.81 8.10 -13.60
N SER A 148 6.84 7.41 -13.09
CA SER A 148 8.01 6.99 -13.87
C SER A 148 7.84 5.67 -14.64
N CYS A 149 6.87 4.80 -14.29
CA CYS A 149 6.73 3.47 -14.89
C CYS A 149 5.84 3.43 -16.14
N VAL A 150 4.96 4.42 -16.34
CA VAL A 150 3.91 4.36 -17.38
C VAL A 150 4.38 4.78 -18.77
N GLN A 151 5.53 5.44 -18.90
CA GLN A 151 5.94 6.06 -20.17
C GLN A 151 6.55 5.10 -21.22
N SER A 152 6.70 3.80 -20.96
CA SER A 152 7.47 2.92 -21.85
C SER A 152 6.70 2.00 -22.80
N HIS A 153 5.44 1.58 -22.56
CA HIS A 153 4.78 0.59 -23.44
C HIS A 153 3.25 0.75 -23.64
N PRO A 154 2.76 1.18 -24.83
CA PRO A 154 1.37 1.53 -25.07
C PRO A 154 0.38 0.38 -25.37
N ASN A 155 0.77 -0.90 -25.46
CA ASN A 155 -0.13 -1.93 -26.01
C ASN A 155 -0.39 -3.25 -25.24
N ARG A 156 -0.05 -3.44 -23.96
CA ARG A 156 -0.55 -4.61 -23.20
C ARG A 156 -0.80 -4.31 -21.72
N SER A 157 -1.85 -4.94 -21.18
CA SER A 157 -2.44 -4.87 -19.84
C SER A 157 -3.31 -3.64 -19.53
N GLN A 158 -4.56 -3.67 -19.96
CA GLN A 158 -5.60 -2.74 -19.48
C GLN A 158 -5.82 -2.93 -17.96
N GLU A 159 -5.76 -4.16 -17.44
CA GLU A 159 -5.95 -4.45 -16.01
C GLU A 159 -4.85 -3.85 -15.11
N LEU A 160 -3.56 -3.93 -15.52
CA LEU A 160 -2.48 -3.28 -14.76
C LEU A 160 -2.50 -1.75 -14.92
N ARG A 161 -2.99 -1.23 -16.04
CA ARG A 161 -3.20 0.22 -16.22
C ARG A 161 -4.33 0.75 -15.37
N ASP A 162 -5.42 0.01 -15.25
CA ASP A 162 -6.53 0.40 -14.40
C ASP A 162 -6.12 0.33 -12.92
N CYS A 163 -5.24 -0.62 -12.56
CA CYS A 163 -4.53 -0.56 -11.27
C CYS A 163 -3.63 0.68 -11.18
N LEU A 164 -2.76 0.96 -12.17
CA LEU A 164 -1.79 2.07 -12.16
C LEU A 164 -2.39 3.47 -12.21
N TRP A 165 -3.62 3.64 -12.74
CA TRP A 165 -4.35 4.92 -12.75
C TRP A 165 -5.20 5.14 -11.49
N LEU A 166 -5.46 4.07 -10.72
CA LEU A 166 -5.98 4.13 -9.35
C LEU A 166 -4.86 4.11 -8.29
N LEU A 167 -3.59 4.22 -8.70
CA LEU A 167 -2.37 4.22 -7.87
C LEU A 167 -1.66 5.58 -7.87
#